data_AF-A0A7J3AYV6-F1
#
_entry.id   AF-A0A7J3AYV6-F1
#
_cell.length_a   1.000
_cell.length_b   1.000
_cell.length_c   1.000
_cell.angle_alpha   90.00
_cell.angle_beta   90.00
_cell.angle_gamma   90.00
#
_symmetry.space_group_name_H-M   'P 1'
#
loop_
_entity.id
_entity.type
_entity.pdbx_description
1 polymer ?
#
loop_
_entity_poly.entity_id
_entity_poly.type
_entity_poly.pdbx_seq_one_letter_code
_entity_poly.pdbx_strand_id
1 'polypeptide(L)' 'MSAVRDLLEYRRARLWFINNKERIRGSFSGKYVAILGERVIDNDSDKFLLIQRLWSRGIFPGPVLIERVD' A
#
# COMPACT_ATOMS: atom_id res chain seq x y z
N MET A 1 -7.08 -5.29 -16.77
CA MET A 1 -6.34 -6.11 -15.77
C MET A 1 -7.25 -7.23 -15.31
N SER A 2 -6.72 -8.42 -14.99
CA SER A 2 -7.53 -9.57 -14.54
C SER A 2 -7.63 -9.55 -13.01
N ALA A 3 -8.82 -9.77 -12.46
CA ALA A 3 -9.05 -9.81 -11.01
C ALA A 3 -8.13 -10.81 -10.28
N VAL A 4 -7.78 -11.92 -10.95
CA VAL A 4 -6.83 -12.92 -10.42
C VAL A 4 -5.43 -12.32 -10.25
N ARG A 5 -4.98 -11.51 -11.22
CA ARG A 5 -3.66 -10.88 -11.17
C ARG A 5 -3.61 -9.84 -10.05
N ASP A 6 -4.66 -9.03 -9.91
CA ASP A 6 -4.74 -8.01 -8.86
C ASP A 6 -4.71 -8.65 -7.46
N LEU A 7 -5.40 -9.79 -7.29
CA LEU A 7 -5.37 -10.56 -6.05
C LEU A 7 -3.97 -11.11 -5.73
N LEU A 8 -3.24 -11.61 -6.73
CA LEU A 8 -1.88 -12.11 -6.55
C LEU A 8 -0.91 -10.98 -6.15
N GLU A 9 -1.02 -9.81 -6.79
CA GLU A 9 -0.22 -8.63 -6.44
C GLU A 9 -0.54 -8.12 -5.03
N TYR A 10 -1.83 -8.05 -4.67
CA TYR A 10 -2.25 -7.69 -3.32
C TYR A 10 -1.69 -8.67 -2.27
N ARG A 11 -1.75 -9.98 -2.54
CA ARG A 11 -1.18 -11.00 -1.65
C ARG A 11 0.33 -10.82 -1.50
N ARG A 12 1.04 -10.55 -2.60
CA ARG A 12 2.49 -10.26 -2.59
C ARG A 12 2.81 -9.05 -1.73
N ALA A 13 2.07 -7.95 -1.92
CA ALA A 13 2.21 -6.73 -1.12
C ALA A 13 2.00 -6.98 0.37
N ARG A 14 1.00 -7.80 0.73
CA ARG A 14 0.73 -8.15 2.12
C ARG A 14 1.84 -8.98 2.76
N LEU A 15 2.36 -10.00 2.07
CA LEU A 15 3.49 -10.79 2.57
C LEU A 15 4.74 -9.94 2.74
N TRP A 16 5.03 -9.08 1.77
CA TRP A 16 6.16 -8.17 1.85
C TRP A 16 6.03 -7.19 3.02
N PHE A 17 4.86 -6.60 3.24
CA PHE A 17 4.59 -5.69 4.35
C PHE A 17 4.86 -6.36 5.71
N ILE A 18 4.35 -7.58 5.90
CA ILE A 18 4.57 -8.36 7.14
C ILE A 18 6.06 -8.59 7.37
N ASN A 19 6.81 -9.02 6.34
CA ASN A 19 8.23 -9.31 6.44
C ASN A 19 9.12 -8.06 6.64
N ASN A 20 8.59 -6.87 6.36
CA ASN A 20 9.33 -5.60 6.42
C ASN A 20 8.78 -4.64 7.49
N LYS A 21 7.89 -5.11 8.38
CA LYS A 21 7.11 -4.26 9.28
C LYS A 21 7.99 -3.33 10.12
N GLU A 22 9.06 -3.82 10.72
CA GLU A 22 9.96 -3.02 11.56
C GLU A 22 10.65 -1.89 10.78
N ARG A 23 11.11 -2.18 9.56
CA ARG A 23 11.71 -1.17 8.68
C ARG A 23 10.69 -0.10 8.28
N ILE A 24 9.47 -0.53 7.96
CA ILE A 24 8.38 0.36 7.57
C ILE A 24 7.96 1.24 8.76
N ARG A 25 7.85 0.67 9.96
CA ARG A 25 7.56 1.39 11.20
C ARG A 25 8.55 2.53 11.43
N GLY A 26 9.85 2.28 11.27
CA GLY A 26 10.88 3.31 11.45
C GLY A 26 10.75 4.52 10.52
N SER A 27 10.10 4.38 9.35
CA SER A 27 9.97 5.46 8.36
C SER A 27 8.56 6.07 8.27
N PHE A 28 7.54 5.32 8.68
CA PHE A 28 6.13 5.66 8.40
C PHE A 28 5.20 5.53 9.62
N SER A 29 5.73 5.39 10.84
CA SER A 29 4.90 5.32 12.05
C SER A 29 3.87 6.47 12.11
N GLY A 30 2.64 6.12 12.45
CA GLY A 30 1.51 7.03 12.52
C GLY A 30 0.80 7.28 11.17
N LYS A 31 1.32 6.78 10.04
CA LYS A 31 0.77 7.04 8.70
C LYS A 31 0.10 5.81 8.08
N TYR A 32 -0.74 6.05 7.07
CA TYR A 32 -1.15 5.07 6.10
C TYR A 32 -0.09 4.96 4.99
N VAL A 33 0.23 3.74 4.59
CA VAL A 33 1.13 3.47 3.46
C VAL A 33 0.38 2.74 2.36
N ALA A 34 0.63 3.13 1.11
CA ALA A 34 0.17 2.43 -0.07
C ALA A 34 1.32 1.58 -0.63
N ILE A 35 1.07 0.29 -0.83
CA ILE A 35 2.08 -0.70 -1.22
C ILE A 35 1.62 -1.39 -2.49
N LEU A 36 2.52 -1.48 -3.46
CA LEU A 36 2.31 -2.20 -4.71
C LEU A 36 3.50 -3.13 -4.93
N GLY A 37 3.26 -4.43 -5.00
CA GLY A 37 4.31 -5.44 -5.03
C GLY A 37 5.19 -5.37 -3.77
N GLU A 38 6.45 -4.98 -3.90
CA GLU A 38 7.44 -5.01 -2.81
C GLU A 38 7.94 -3.61 -2.45
N ARG A 39 7.07 -2.60 -2.60
CA ARG A 39 7.44 -1.21 -2.41
C ARG A 39 6.29 -0.35 -1.90
N VAL A 40 6.61 0.56 -0.97
CA VAL A 40 5.75 1.70 -0.62
C VAL A 40 5.77 2.71 -1.76
N ILE A 41 4.62 2.98 -2.36
CA ILE A 41 4.45 3.88 -3.51
C ILE A 41 3.95 5.27 -3.12
N ASP A 42 3.25 5.39 -1.99
CA ASP A 42 2.81 6.67 -1.41
C ASP A 42 2.49 6.45 0.10
N ASN A 43 2.41 7.53 0.88
CA ASN A 43 2.01 7.51 2.28
C ASN A 43 1.29 8.81 2.65
N ASP A 44 0.38 8.74 3.62
CA ASP A 44 -0.26 9.92 4.19
C ASP A 44 -0.76 9.65 5.60
N SER A 45 -0.87 10.69 6.43
CA SER A 45 -1.54 10.58 7.73
C SER A 45 -3.05 10.40 7.57
N ASP A 46 -3.63 10.87 6.45
CA ASP A 46 -5.04 10.75 6.10
C ASP A 46 -5.25 9.69 4.99
N LYS A 47 -6.01 8.65 5.31
CA LYS A 47 -6.32 7.55 4.39
C LYS A 47 -7.07 8.03 3.13
N PHE A 48 -7.99 8.98 3.26
CA PHE A 48 -8.80 9.46 2.15
C PHE A 48 -7.96 10.29 1.18
N LEU A 49 -7.10 11.18 1.70
CA LEU A 49 -6.17 11.95 0.87
C LEU A 49 -5.19 11.04 0.12
N LEU A 50 -4.70 9.99 0.78
CA LEU A 50 -3.86 8.97 0.13
C LEU A 50 -4.59 8.30 -1.05
N ILE A 51 -5.81 7.82 -0.82
CA ILE A 51 -6.63 7.16 -1.85
C ILE A 51 -6.89 8.13 -3.02
N GLN A 52 -7.29 9.37 -2.73
CA GLN A 52 -7.55 10.39 -3.74
C GLN A 52 -6.31 10.66 -4.60
N ARG A 53 -5.12 10.78 -3.98
CA ARG A 53 -3.86 10.94 -4.73
C ARG A 53 -3.56 9.74 -5.62
N LEU A 54 -3.73 8.52 -5.12
CA LEU A 54 -3.50 7.31 -5.92
C LEU A 54 -4.42 7.27 -7.14
N TRP A 55 -5.72 7.54 -6.97
CA TRP A 55 -6.68 7.54 -8.06
C TRP A 55 -6.41 8.65 -9.09
N SER A 56 -6.00 9.84 -8.63
CA SER A 56 -5.59 10.93 -9.54
C SER A 56 -4.41 10.57 -10.43
N ARG A 57 -3.60 9.57 -10.04
CA ARG A 57 -2.46 9.04 -10.81
C ARG A 57 -2.83 7.78 -11.61
N GLY A 58 -4.11 7.39 -11.67
CA GLY A 58 -4.58 6.18 -12.34
C GLY A 58 -4.23 4.88 -11.59
N ILE A 59 -3.85 4.97 -10.31
CA ILE A 59 -3.52 3.82 -9.46
C ILE A 59 -4.78 3.44 -8.69
N PHE A 60 -5.47 2.40 -9.17
CA PHE A 60 -6.72 1.90 -8.60
C PHE A 60 -6.45 0.84 -7.51
N PRO A 61 -7.41 0.62 -6.59
CA PRO A 61 -7.14 -0.11 -5.35
C PRO A 61 -6.96 -1.62 -5.51
N GLY A 62 -7.26 -2.21 -6.67
CA GLY A 62 -7.20 -3.66 -6.88
C GLY A 62 -5.89 -4.30 -6.41
N PRO A 63 -4.72 -3.90 -6.97
CA PRO A 63 -3.43 -4.47 -6.59
C PRO A 63 -2.73 -3.74 -5.43
N VAL A 64 -3.33 -2.67 -4.88
CA VAL A 64 -2.68 -1.80 -3.90
C VAL A 64 -3.13 -2.13 -2.49
N LEU A 65 -2.17 -2.49 -1.64
CA LEU A 65 -2.39 -2.64 -0.21
C LEU A 65 -2.31 -1.27 0.47
N ILE A 66 -3.32 -0.92 1.26
CA ILE A 66 -3.32 0.30 2.09
C ILE A 66 -3.43 -0.11 3.55
N GLU A 67 -2.38 0.12 4.33
CA GLU A 67 -2.30 -0.28 5.74
C GLU A 67 -1.86 0.88 6.62
N ARG A 68 -2.38 0.92 7.86
CA ARG A 68 -1.89 1.83 8.89
C ARG A 68 -0.61 1.25 9.47
N VAL A 69 0.39 2.10 9.67
CA VAL A 69 1.64 1.75 10.34
C VAL A 69 1.56 2.32 11.76
N ASP A 70 1.32 1.44 12.72
CA ASP A 70 1.40 1.76 14.16
C ASP A 70 2.85 1.71 14.60
#